data_AF-A0A2R4CA71-F1
#
_entry.id   AF-A0A2R4CA71-F1
#
_cell.length_a   1.000
_cell.length_b   1.000
_cell.length_c   1.000
_cell.angle_alpha   90.00
_cell.angle_beta   90.00
_cell.angle_gamma   90.00
#
_symmetry.space_group_name_H-M   'P 1'
#
loop_
_entity.id
_entity.type
_entity.pdbx_description
1 polymer ?
#
loop_
_entity_poly.entity_id
_entity_poly.type
_entity_poly.pdbx_seq_one_letter_code
_entity_poly.pdbx_strand_id
1 'polypeptide(L)'
;MTSPILHLLKRLSRALGLDTADSFPPGHRYARTRWNAAYFDIASNVQPDEMERRICDAIANTPLVFGHIVNPTPRMQRTLLGLLEQRLRLGHRREAAQLAALLLRAYGSRDTPEAVPGLRAVIDAGAHLDGNERIAAVLDFLGGSAAPFDVIEMQ
;
A
#
# COMPACT_ATOMS: atom_id res chain seq x y z
N MET A 1 -21.55 22.66 -3.77
CA MET A 1 -21.01 23.51 -2.68
C MET A 1 -21.25 22.80 -1.37
N THR A 2 -20.25 22.13 -0.79
CA THR A 2 -20.38 21.45 0.50
C THR A 2 -20.53 22.50 1.62
N SER A 3 -21.62 22.43 2.39
CA SER A 3 -21.92 23.39 3.45
C SER A 3 -20.78 23.45 4.49
N PRO A 4 -20.37 24.65 4.96
CA PRO A 4 -19.32 24.81 5.98
C PRO A 4 -19.63 24.06 7.28
N ILE A 5 -20.91 23.85 7.58
CA ILE A 5 -21.39 23.05 8.72
C ILE A 5 -21.00 21.58 8.56
N LEU A 6 -21.10 21.01 7.35
CA LEU A 6 -20.70 19.63 7.09
C LEU A 6 -19.19 19.43 7.27
N HIS A 7 -18.38 20.43 6.90
CA HIS A 7 -16.95 20.40 7.16
C HIS A 7 -16.62 20.46 8.66
N LEU A 8 -17.33 21.30 9.41
CA LEU A 8 -17.16 21.40 10.86
C LEU A 8 -17.55 20.10 11.56
N LEU A 9 -18.70 19.51 11.20
CA LEU A 9 -19.16 18.23 11.75
C LEU A 9 -18.18 17.10 11.44
N LYS A 10 -17.67 17.00 10.21
CA LYS A 10 -16.63 16.02 9.86
C LYS A 10 -15.34 16.23 10.66
N ARG A 11 -14.95 17.47 10.91
CA ARG A 11 -13.75 17.79 11.71
C ARG A 11 -13.94 17.40 13.17
N LEU A 12 -15.12 17.67 13.74
CA LEU A 12 -15.47 17.29 15.10
C LEU A 12 -15.58 15.77 15.25
N SER A 13 -16.28 15.10 14.34
CA SER A 13 -16.38 13.64 14.30
C SER A 13 -15.00 12.99 14.25
N ARG A 14 -14.11 13.52 13.38
CA ARG A 14 -12.73 13.06 13.27
C ARG A 14 -11.95 13.24 14.59
N ALA A 15 -12.05 14.42 15.19
CA ALA A 15 -11.37 14.75 16.45
C ALA A 15 -11.87 13.90 17.63
N LEU A 16 -13.15 13.57 17.64
CA LEU A 16 -13.79 12.75 18.67
C LEU A 16 -13.61 11.23 18.42
N GLY A 17 -13.12 10.82 17.25
CA GLY A 17 -12.92 9.41 16.93
C GLY A 17 -14.21 8.65 16.62
N LEU A 18 -15.28 9.36 16.22
CA LEU A 18 -16.61 8.77 16.05
C LEU A 18 -16.78 8.03 14.71
N ASP A 19 -15.86 8.25 13.76
CA ASP A 19 -15.84 7.58 12.47
C ASP A 19 -14.65 6.63 12.36
N THR A 20 -14.81 5.56 11.58
CA THR A 20 -13.69 4.76 11.09
C THR A 20 -12.94 5.54 10.01
N ALA A 21 -11.63 5.69 10.17
CA ALA A 21 -10.77 6.36 9.20
C ALA A 21 -10.72 5.57 7.89
N ASP A 22 -10.72 6.31 6.78
CA ASP A 22 -10.53 5.82 5.41
C ASP A 22 -9.28 6.44 4.74
N SER A 23 -8.59 7.36 5.44
CA SER A 23 -7.35 8.01 5.03
C SER A 23 -6.60 8.61 6.21
N PHE A 24 -5.34 8.93 5.98
CA PHE A 24 -4.57 9.80 6.87
C PHE A 24 -5.24 11.18 7.01
N PRO A 25 -4.96 11.91 8.12
CA PRO A 25 -5.50 13.24 8.32
C PRO A 25 -5.00 14.24 7.27
N PRO A 26 -5.76 15.32 6.99
CA PRO A 26 -5.33 16.39 6.09
C PRO A 26 -3.99 16.99 6.52
N GLY A 27 -3.11 17.27 5.56
CA GLY A 27 -1.75 17.79 5.81
C GLY A 27 -0.69 16.70 6.03
N HIS A 28 -1.07 15.44 6.20
CA HIS A 28 -0.12 14.33 6.24
C HIS A 28 0.54 14.13 4.87
N ARG A 29 1.84 13.75 4.85
CA ARG A 29 2.60 13.50 3.60
C ARG A 29 1.93 12.46 2.68
N TYR A 30 1.18 11.54 3.27
CA TYR A 30 0.44 10.49 2.56
C TYR A 30 -1.08 10.67 2.62
N ALA A 31 -1.60 11.91 2.71
CA ALA A 31 -3.05 12.18 2.78
C ALA A 31 -3.85 11.65 1.56
N ARG A 32 -3.19 11.29 0.46
CA ARG A 32 -3.79 10.67 -0.73
C ARG A 32 -3.98 9.15 -0.61
N THR A 33 -3.36 8.52 0.39
CA THR A 33 -3.57 7.10 0.68
C THR A 33 -4.98 6.91 1.23
N ARG A 34 -5.74 6.04 0.58
CA ARG A 34 -7.09 5.66 0.97
C ARG A 34 -7.13 4.17 1.24
N TRP A 35 -7.95 3.75 2.19
CA TRP A 35 -8.22 2.35 2.45
C TRP A 35 -9.69 2.13 2.71
N ASN A 36 -10.16 0.91 2.51
CA ASN A 36 -11.54 0.55 2.80
C ASN A 36 -11.72 0.28 4.30
N ALA A 37 -12.49 1.13 4.97
CA ALA A 37 -12.80 1.04 6.41
C ALA A 37 -13.40 -0.32 6.83
N ALA A 38 -14.05 -1.06 5.93
CA ALA A 38 -14.57 -2.40 6.23
C ALA A 38 -13.46 -3.44 6.49
N TYR A 39 -12.25 -3.23 5.96
CA TYR A 39 -11.09 -4.11 6.15
C TYR A 39 -10.12 -3.56 7.19
N PHE A 40 -10.20 -2.27 7.50
CA PHE A 40 -9.31 -1.57 8.43
C PHE A 40 -10.13 -0.74 9.42
N ASP A 41 -10.53 -1.37 10.52
CA ASP A 41 -11.28 -0.71 11.58
C ASP A 41 -10.34 0.12 12.48
N ILE A 42 -10.05 1.34 12.03
CA ILE A 42 -9.16 2.28 12.70
C ILE A 42 -9.96 3.54 13.04
N ALA A 43 -10.09 3.86 14.33
CA ALA A 43 -10.76 5.08 14.75
C ALA A 43 -10.05 6.34 14.21
N SER A 44 -10.81 7.36 13.84
CA SER A 44 -10.29 8.56 13.18
C SER A 44 -9.41 9.48 14.03
N ASN A 45 -9.40 9.28 15.35
CA ASN A 45 -8.57 10.02 16.31
C ASN A 45 -7.21 9.35 16.58
N VAL A 46 -6.95 8.19 15.97
CA VAL A 46 -5.66 7.50 16.07
C VAL A 46 -4.56 8.34 15.39
N GLN A 47 -3.34 8.33 15.95
CA GLN A 47 -2.22 9.07 15.37
C GLN A 47 -1.78 8.46 14.03
N PRO A 48 -1.33 9.27 13.04
CA PRO A 48 -0.98 8.77 11.70
C PRO A 48 0.00 7.59 11.71
N ASP A 49 1.06 7.64 12.51
CA ASP A 49 2.05 6.57 12.58
C ASP A 49 1.44 5.26 13.10
N GLU A 50 0.53 5.35 14.06
CA GLU A 50 -0.21 4.21 14.59
C GLU A 50 -1.23 3.68 13.58
N MET A 51 -1.88 4.54 12.79
CA MET A 51 -2.72 4.12 11.66
C MET A 51 -1.90 3.31 10.65
N GLU A 52 -0.74 3.83 10.25
CA GLU A 52 0.15 3.16 9.30
C GLU A 52 0.65 1.81 9.85
N ARG A 53 1.05 1.78 11.13
CA ARG A 53 1.47 0.55 11.82
C ARG A 53 0.39 -0.51 11.79
N ARG A 54 -0.85 -0.18 12.16
CA ARG A 54 -2.00 -1.12 12.14
C ARG A 54 -2.31 -1.64 10.75
N ILE A 55 -2.20 -0.80 9.73
CA ILE A 55 -2.37 -1.22 8.34
C ILE A 55 -1.25 -2.19 7.93
N CYS A 56 -0.01 -1.91 8.30
CA CYS A 56 1.11 -2.82 8.04
C CYS A 56 0.94 -4.16 8.76
N ASP A 57 0.50 -4.15 10.02
CA ASP A 57 0.19 -5.37 10.77
C ASP A 57 -0.93 -6.18 10.10
N ALA A 58 -1.97 -5.50 9.61
CA ALA A 58 -3.07 -6.14 8.87
C ALA A 58 -2.59 -6.76 7.53
N ILE A 59 -1.72 -6.06 6.79
CA ILE A 59 -1.09 -6.61 5.57
C ILE A 59 -0.23 -7.82 5.91
N ALA A 60 0.58 -7.76 6.97
CA ALA A 60 1.43 -8.87 7.40
C ALA A 60 0.61 -10.13 7.74
N ASN A 61 -0.53 -9.95 8.41
CA ASN A 61 -1.41 -11.06 8.79
C ASN A 61 -2.29 -11.57 7.64
N THR A 62 -2.84 -10.67 6.83
CA THR A 62 -3.76 -11.00 5.73
C THR A 62 -3.37 -10.25 4.46
N PRO A 63 -2.40 -10.73 3.67
CA PRO A 63 -1.78 -9.94 2.59
C PRO A 63 -2.74 -9.41 1.52
N LEU A 64 -3.85 -10.12 1.28
CA LEU A 64 -4.85 -9.75 0.27
C LEU A 64 -5.57 -8.43 0.58
N VAL A 65 -5.60 -7.98 1.84
CA VAL A 65 -6.22 -6.70 2.22
C VAL A 65 -5.52 -5.50 1.56
N PHE A 66 -4.28 -5.67 1.12
CA PHE A 66 -3.55 -4.65 0.34
C PHE A 66 -4.31 -4.24 -0.93
N GLY A 67 -5.09 -5.14 -1.54
CA GLY A 67 -5.91 -4.84 -2.70
C GLY A 67 -7.03 -3.81 -2.46
N HIS A 68 -7.28 -3.45 -1.20
CA HIS A 68 -8.25 -2.45 -0.78
C HIS A 68 -7.60 -1.11 -0.37
N ILE A 69 -6.31 -0.94 -0.67
CA ILE A 69 -5.56 0.30 -0.44
C ILE A 69 -5.28 0.98 -1.78
N VAL A 70 -5.57 2.27 -1.86
CA VAL A 70 -5.26 3.14 -3.00
C VAL A 70 -4.12 4.06 -2.61
N ASN A 71 -3.11 4.19 -3.47
CA ASN A 71 -1.87 4.93 -3.22
C ASN A 71 -1.17 4.50 -1.92
N PRO A 72 -0.82 3.21 -1.74
CA PRO A 72 -0.19 2.71 -0.52
C PRO A 72 1.12 3.44 -0.22
N THR A 73 1.43 3.64 1.06
CA THR A 73 2.68 4.27 1.47
C THR A 73 3.88 3.36 1.16
N PRO A 74 5.12 3.90 1.12
CA PRO A 74 6.30 3.08 0.93
C PRO A 74 6.44 1.98 1.99
N ARG A 75 6.05 2.26 3.24
CA ARG A 75 6.09 1.28 4.33
C ARG A 75 5.12 0.12 4.07
N MET A 76 3.88 0.40 3.70
CA MET A 76 2.89 -0.62 3.34
C MET A 76 3.35 -1.49 2.16
N GLN A 77 3.97 -0.87 1.15
CA GLN A 77 4.53 -1.58 0.00
C GLN A 77 5.68 -2.51 0.41
N ARG A 78 6.60 -2.04 1.27
CA ARG A 78 7.68 -2.87 1.81
C ARG A 78 7.17 -4.05 2.62
N THR A 79 6.10 -3.87 3.39
CA THR A 79 5.44 -5.01 4.08
C THR A 79 4.97 -6.07 3.09
N LEU A 80 4.32 -5.69 1.99
CA LEU A 80 3.90 -6.62 0.95
C LEU A 80 5.09 -7.28 0.24
N LEU A 81 6.15 -6.51 -0.03
CA LEU A 81 7.37 -6.99 -0.68
C LEU A 81 8.12 -8.01 0.18
N GLY A 82 8.24 -7.79 1.49
CA GLY A 82 8.86 -8.76 2.41
C GLY A 82 8.11 -10.10 2.43
N LEU A 83 6.77 -10.06 2.36
CA LEU A 83 5.95 -11.26 2.22
C LEU A 83 6.17 -11.93 0.86
N LEU A 84 6.22 -11.16 -0.23
CA LEU A 84 6.48 -11.67 -1.58
C LEU A 84 7.83 -12.38 -1.63
N GLU A 85 8.88 -11.77 -1.09
CA GLU A 85 10.22 -12.35 -0.99
C GLU A 85 10.18 -13.67 -0.21
N GLN A 86 9.50 -13.69 0.94
CA GLN A 86 9.33 -14.92 1.73
C GLN A 86 8.63 -16.02 0.92
N ARG A 87 7.59 -15.71 0.16
CA ARG A 87 6.89 -16.69 -0.70
C ARG A 87 7.78 -17.21 -1.82
N LEU A 88 8.60 -16.35 -2.44
CA LEU A 88 9.57 -16.76 -3.44
C LEU A 88 10.62 -17.70 -2.84
N ARG A 89 11.19 -17.39 -1.67
CA ARG A 89 12.16 -18.24 -0.97
C ARG A 89 11.58 -19.62 -0.61
N LEU A 90 10.30 -19.68 -0.25
CA LEU A 90 9.59 -20.94 0.06
C LEU A 90 9.11 -21.69 -1.18
N GLY A 91 9.32 -21.17 -2.39
CA GLY A 91 8.87 -21.79 -3.64
C GLY A 91 7.36 -21.66 -3.90
N HIS A 92 6.65 -20.84 -3.13
CA HIS A 92 5.20 -20.60 -3.25
C HIS A 92 4.89 -19.63 -4.42
N ARG A 93 5.25 -20.00 -5.64
CA ARG A 93 5.18 -19.12 -6.83
C ARG A 93 3.79 -18.58 -7.12
N ARG A 94 2.73 -19.37 -6.90
CA ARG A 94 1.34 -18.94 -7.12
C ARG A 94 0.94 -17.82 -6.16
N GLU A 95 1.32 -17.93 -4.88
CA GLU A 95 1.05 -16.90 -3.87
C GLU A 95 1.87 -15.64 -4.17
N ALA A 96 3.16 -15.79 -4.52
CA ALA A 96 4.01 -14.67 -4.91
C ALA A 96 3.43 -13.91 -6.12
N ALA A 97 2.92 -14.62 -7.13
CA ALA A 97 2.25 -14.02 -8.29
C ALA A 97 0.99 -13.21 -7.89
N GLN A 98 0.21 -13.69 -6.93
CA GLN A 98 -0.94 -12.94 -6.42
C GLN A 98 -0.50 -11.64 -5.72
N LEU A 99 0.54 -11.69 -4.90
CA LEU A 99 1.07 -10.50 -4.22
C LEU A 99 1.66 -9.49 -5.23
N ALA A 100 2.36 -9.97 -6.26
CA ALA A 100 2.86 -9.14 -7.35
C ALA A 100 1.71 -8.46 -8.13
N ALA A 101 0.61 -9.16 -8.37
CA ALA A 101 -0.58 -8.58 -9.02
C ALA A 101 -1.18 -7.44 -8.19
N LEU A 102 -1.19 -7.56 -6.85
CA LEU A 102 -1.65 -6.48 -5.96
C LEU A 102 -0.73 -5.25 -6.05
N LEU A 103 0.59 -5.46 -6.09
CA LEU A 103 1.57 -4.39 -6.27
C LEU A 103 1.40 -3.69 -7.62
N LEU A 104 1.27 -4.45 -8.71
CA LEU A 104 1.01 -3.93 -10.06
C LEU A 104 -0.24 -3.05 -10.09
N ARG A 105 -1.33 -3.51 -9.47
CA ARG A 105 -2.57 -2.73 -9.37
C ARG A 105 -2.35 -1.40 -8.65
N ALA A 106 -1.61 -1.40 -7.54
CA ALA A 106 -1.31 -0.18 -6.80
C ALA A 106 -0.46 0.82 -7.63
N TYR A 107 0.50 0.32 -8.42
CA TYR A 107 1.36 1.16 -9.27
C TYR A 107 0.66 1.69 -10.53
N GLY A 108 -0.54 1.19 -10.86
CA GLY A 108 -1.39 1.77 -11.90
C GLY A 108 -1.76 3.24 -11.64
N SER A 109 -1.66 3.70 -10.40
CA SER A 109 -1.73 5.12 -10.06
C SER A 109 -0.35 5.77 -10.09
N ARG A 110 -0.25 6.94 -10.74
CA ARG A 110 0.96 7.79 -10.68
C ARG A 110 1.14 8.47 -9.32
N ASP A 111 0.08 8.54 -8.51
CA ASP A 111 0.13 9.10 -7.16
C ASP A 111 0.72 8.11 -6.13
N THR A 112 0.91 6.84 -6.51
CA THR A 112 1.56 5.84 -5.65
C THR A 112 3.07 6.13 -5.57
N PRO A 113 3.62 6.44 -4.39
CA PRO A 113 5.06 6.66 -4.25
C PRO A 113 5.82 5.36 -4.53
N GLU A 114 7.03 5.47 -5.07
CA GLU A 114 7.86 4.30 -5.35
C GLU A 114 8.62 3.86 -4.08
N ALA A 115 8.47 2.59 -3.70
CA ALA A 115 9.15 2.01 -2.52
C ALA A 115 10.47 1.32 -2.87
N VAL A 116 10.58 0.79 -4.09
CA VAL A 116 11.75 0.11 -4.65
C VAL A 116 12.19 0.86 -5.89
N PRO A 117 13.41 1.44 -5.92
CA PRO A 117 13.89 2.17 -7.08
C PRO A 117 13.84 1.33 -8.36
N GLY A 118 13.25 1.88 -9.43
CA GLY A 118 13.20 1.23 -10.75
C GLY A 118 12.02 0.27 -10.93
N LEU A 119 11.28 -0.06 -9.88
CA LEU A 119 10.08 -0.91 -10.00
C LEU A 119 9.04 -0.29 -10.93
N ARG A 120 8.81 1.03 -10.84
CA ARG A 120 7.89 1.74 -11.72
C ARG A 120 8.33 1.65 -13.17
N ALA A 121 9.63 1.80 -13.45
CA ALA A 121 10.17 1.69 -14.80
C ALA A 121 9.92 0.28 -15.39
N VAL A 122 10.07 -0.77 -14.59
CA VAL A 122 9.74 -2.15 -15.01
C VAL A 122 8.26 -2.31 -15.31
N ILE A 123 7.39 -1.78 -14.44
CA ILE A 123 5.93 -1.85 -14.61
C ILE A 123 5.47 -1.08 -15.86
N ASP A 124 6.07 0.08 -16.11
CA ASP A 124 5.76 0.94 -17.26
C ASP A 124 6.31 0.32 -18.56
N ALA A 125 7.52 -0.25 -18.54
CA ALA A 125 8.08 -0.96 -19.69
C ALA A 125 7.21 -2.15 -20.10
N GLY A 126 6.64 -2.88 -19.13
CA GLY A 126 5.73 -3.99 -19.36
C GLY A 126 4.29 -3.59 -19.69
N ALA A 127 3.94 -2.30 -19.86
CA ALA A 127 2.55 -1.87 -20.06
C ALA A 127 1.87 -2.48 -21.30
N HIS A 128 2.65 -2.94 -22.28
CA HIS A 128 2.18 -3.58 -23.52
C HIS A 128 2.04 -5.10 -23.41
N LEU A 129 2.53 -5.72 -22.33
CA LEU A 129 2.51 -7.16 -22.09
C LEU A 129 1.17 -7.60 -21.48
N ASP A 130 0.86 -8.89 -21.58
CA ASP A 130 -0.30 -9.46 -20.90
C ASP A 130 -0.14 -9.45 -19.36
N GLY A 131 -1.23 -9.69 -18.63
CA GLY A 131 -1.21 -9.63 -17.17
C GLY A 131 -0.22 -10.59 -16.52
N ASN A 132 -0.04 -11.80 -17.06
CA ASN A 132 0.85 -12.82 -16.50
C ASN A 132 2.31 -12.52 -16.85
N GLU A 133 2.58 -12.05 -18.06
CA GLU A 133 3.91 -11.58 -18.50
C GLU A 133 4.38 -10.39 -17.66
N ARG A 134 3.49 -9.44 -17.35
CA ARG A 134 3.80 -8.31 -16.45
C ARG A 134 4.13 -8.78 -15.04
N ILE A 135 3.38 -9.73 -14.51
CA ILE A 135 3.66 -10.34 -13.20
C ILE A 135 5.02 -11.03 -13.24
N ALA A 136 5.32 -11.80 -14.28
CA ALA A 136 6.59 -12.49 -14.43
C ALA A 136 7.77 -11.49 -14.49
N ALA A 137 7.65 -10.41 -15.26
CA ALA A 137 8.68 -9.37 -15.36
C ALA A 137 8.95 -8.68 -14.02
N VAL A 138 7.90 -8.40 -13.23
CA VAL A 138 8.05 -7.83 -11.87
C VAL A 138 8.72 -8.85 -10.95
N LEU A 139 8.29 -10.12 -10.96
CA LEU A 139 8.90 -11.16 -10.13
C LEU A 139 10.38 -11.40 -10.49
N ASP A 140 10.73 -11.33 -11.77
CA ASP A 140 12.12 -11.46 -12.26
C ASP A 140 12.98 -10.28 -11.75
N PHE A 141 12.49 -9.05 -11.91
CA PHE A 141 13.16 -7.86 -11.36
C PHE A 141 13.39 -7.95 -9.84
N LEU A 142 12.36 -8.38 -9.09
CA LEU A 142 12.44 -8.54 -7.65
C LEU A 142 13.37 -9.71 -7.25
N GLY A 143 13.44 -10.77 -8.05
CA GLY A 143 14.32 -11.91 -7.82
C GLY A 143 15.80 -11.65 -8.15
N GLY A 144 16.07 -10.77 -9.12
CA GLY A 144 17.42 -10.36 -9.51
C GLY A 144 18.01 -9.23 -8.67
N SER A 145 17.19 -8.53 -7.88
CA SER A 145 17.63 -7.46 -6.98
C SER A 145 18.28 -8.03 -5.72
N ALA A 146 19.61 -8.12 -5.73
CA ALA A 146 20.39 -8.60 -4.59
C ALA A 146 20.49 -7.55 -3.45
N ALA A 147 19.48 -7.44 -2.59
CA ALA A 147 19.54 -6.92 -1.22
C ALA A 147 18.13 -6.98 -0.56
N PRO A 148 18.03 -7.21 0.77
CA PRO A 148 16.75 -7.28 1.46
C PRO A 148 16.01 -5.96 1.30
N PHE A 149 14.68 -5.99 1.18
CA PHE A 149 13.82 -4.81 1.03
C PHE A 149 13.82 -3.82 2.22
N ASP A 150 14.82 -3.94 3.11
CA ASP A 150 15.18 -3.06 4.21
C ASP A 150 16.39 -2.20 3.80
N VAL A 151 16.18 -1.00 3.25
CA VAL A 151 16.98 0.22 3.48
C VAL A 151 16.36 1.29 2.56
N ILE A 152 15.48 2.13 3.10
CA ILE A 152 15.64 3.60 3.24
C ILE A 152 14.57 4.01 4.27
N GLU A 153 14.90 3.89 5.56
CA GLU A 153 14.31 4.76 6.57
C GLU A 153 15.06 6.08 6.50
N MET A 154 14.40 7.10 5.94
CA MET A 154 14.87 8.47 6.11
C MET A 154 14.08 9.05 7.28
N GLN A 155 14.83 9.33 8.35
CA GLN A 155 14.40 10.02 9.56
C GLN A 155 13.73 11.36 9.24
#